data_AF-A0A412G748-F1
#
_entry.id   AF-A0A412G748-F1
#
_cell.length_a   1.000
_cell.length_b   1.000
_cell.length_c   1.000
_cell.angle_alpha   90.00
_cell.angle_beta   90.00
_cell.angle_gamma   90.00
#
_symmetry.space_group_name_H-M   'P 1'
#
loop_
_entity.id
_entity.type
_entity.pdbx_description
1 polymer ?
#
loop_
_entity_poly.entity_id
_entity_poly.type
_entity_poly.pdbx_seq_one_letter_code
_entity_poly.pdbx_strand_id
1 'polypeptide(L)'
;MGGLLGNATTDKDGLMKRNYVVRRLVNASNLNNYHMFKITGHLIYSTIELIANTDDGRMLWCTVTYSGYTGSPIKPALIKNKNFSGYIKFFRKEGEVRSIYIQLFTGSNVTSLFARDITANFSMSVVESSDESPESLIEIPMS
;
A
#
# COMPACT_ATOMS: atom_id res chain seq x y z
N MET A 1 14.55 -4.74 -12.58
CA MET A 1 13.26 -4.19 -13.05
C MET A 1 12.21 -5.29 -12.99
N GLY A 2 11.31 -5.26 -12.01
CA GLY A 2 10.15 -6.16 -11.94
C GLY A 2 8.90 -5.37 -12.27
N GLY A 3 8.30 -5.62 -13.45
CA GLY A 3 7.14 -4.87 -13.94
C GLY A 3 5.82 -5.38 -13.39
N LEU A 4 4.84 -4.47 -13.28
CA LEU A 4 3.42 -4.76 -13.05
C LEU A 4 2.86 -5.63 -14.19
N LEU A 5 2.48 -6.89 -13.94
CA LEU A 5 1.79 -7.73 -14.94
C LEU A 5 0.25 -7.61 -14.86
N GLY A 6 -0.25 -6.39 -14.76
CA GLY A 6 -1.68 -6.08 -14.93
C GLY A 6 -2.44 -5.68 -13.67
N ASN A 7 -3.67 -5.22 -13.87
CA ASN A 7 -4.58 -4.82 -12.81
C ASN A 7 -5.19 -6.06 -12.14
N ALA A 8 -5.33 -6.09 -10.81
CA ALA A 8 -6.17 -7.10 -10.18
C ALA A 8 -7.60 -6.89 -10.67
N THR A 9 -8.24 -7.95 -11.14
CA THR A 9 -9.67 -7.92 -11.37
C THR A 9 -10.36 -8.32 -10.07
N THR A 10 -11.24 -7.42 -9.62
CA THR A 10 -12.12 -7.59 -8.44
C THR A 10 -12.89 -8.93 -8.42
N ASP A 11 -13.05 -9.57 -9.57
CA ASP A 11 -13.79 -10.83 -9.73
C ASP A 11 -13.00 -12.07 -9.27
N LYS A 12 -11.66 -12.01 -9.21
CA LYS A 12 -10.82 -13.17 -8.78
C LYS A 12 -10.52 -13.21 -7.28
N ASP A 13 -10.55 -12.05 -6.61
CA ASP A 13 -10.01 -11.91 -5.26
C ASP A 13 -11.10 -11.68 -4.18
N GLY A 14 -12.38 -11.85 -4.53
CA GLY A 14 -13.50 -11.86 -3.57
C GLY A 14 -13.75 -10.54 -2.82
N LEU A 15 -13.14 -9.44 -3.26
CA LEU A 15 -13.17 -8.15 -2.55
C LEU A 15 -14.19 -7.20 -3.17
N MET A 16 -15.04 -6.63 -2.31
CA MET A 16 -16.23 -5.87 -2.70
C MET A 16 -15.88 -4.61 -3.51
N LYS A 17 -16.21 -4.66 -4.80
CA LYS A 17 -15.95 -3.72 -5.91
C LYS A 17 -16.19 -2.23 -5.67
N ARG A 18 -16.89 -1.81 -4.61
CA ARG A 18 -17.41 -0.43 -4.50
C ARG A 18 -16.50 0.55 -3.76
N ASN A 19 -15.60 0.09 -2.88
CA ASN A 19 -14.88 0.99 -1.98
C ASN A 19 -13.35 0.85 -2.01
N TYR A 20 -12.78 -0.13 -2.72
CA TYR A 20 -11.34 -0.35 -2.77
C TYR A 20 -10.74 0.05 -4.11
N VAL A 21 -9.64 0.81 -4.06
CA VAL A 21 -8.69 0.93 -5.16
C VAL A 21 -7.74 -0.27 -5.06
N VAL A 22 -7.58 -0.98 -6.16
CA VAL A 22 -6.90 -2.28 -6.17
C VAL A 22 -5.68 -2.27 -7.11
N ARG A 23 -4.55 -2.78 -6.63
CA ARG A 23 -3.34 -3.02 -7.43
C ARG A 23 -2.85 -4.46 -7.22
N ARG A 24 -2.71 -5.25 -8.29
CA ARG A 24 -2.06 -6.57 -8.22
C ARG A 24 -0.65 -6.48 -8.71
N LEU A 25 0.22 -7.21 -8.05
CA LEU A 25 1.64 -7.35 -8.33
C LEU A 25 1.88 -8.81 -8.65
N VAL A 26 2.55 -9.03 -9.76
CA VAL A 26 3.08 -10.33 -10.13
C VAL A 26 4.55 -10.07 -10.34
N ASN A 27 5.37 -10.66 -9.49
CA ASN A 27 6.80 -10.67 -9.62
C ASN A 27 7.15 -11.43 -10.90
N ALA A 28 7.63 -10.71 -11.92
CA ALA A 28 8.03 -11.30 -13.20
C ALA A 28 9.38 -12.02 -13.13
N SER A 29 10.08 -11.97 -12.00
CA SER A 29 11.43 -12.51 -11.83
C SER A 29 11.62 -13.00 -10.40
N ASN A 30 12.24 -14.16 -10.17
CA ASN A 30 12.51 -14.76 -8.84
C ASN A 30 13.44 -13.93 -7.92
N LEU A 31 13.40 -12.60 -8.01
CA LEU A 31 14.14 -11.66 -7.19
C LEU A 31 13.17 -11.10 -6.16
N ASN A 32 13.59 -11.15 -4.89
CA ASN A 32 12.95 -10.57 -3.71
C ASN A 32 12.81 -9.05 -3.83
N ASN A 33 11.99 -8.58 -4.77
CA ASN A 33 11.88 -7.17 -5.10
C ASN A 33 10.88 -6.50 -4.18
N TYR A 34 11.35 -5.48 -3.48
CA TYR A 34 10.49 -4.48 -2.87
C TYR A 34 9.65 -3.79 -3.94
N HIS A 35 8.36 -3.59 -3.67
CA HIS A 35 7.49 -2.80 -4.53
C HIS A 35 7.14 -1.49 -3.85
N MET A 36 7.42 -0.37 -4.52
CA MET A 36 7.02 0.95 -4.04
C MET A 36 5.72 1.38 -4.71
N PHE A 37 4.76 1.80 -3.90
CA PHE A 37 3.50 2.40 -4.32
C PHE A 37 3.45 3.85 -3.92
N LYS A 38 2.70 4.62 -4.69
CA LYS A 38 2.24 5.94 -4.30
C LYS A 38 0.72 5.91 -4.29
N ILE A 39 0.13 6.28 -3.18
CA ILE A 39 -1.31 6.54 -3.09
C ILE A 39 -1.48 8.05 -3.21
N THR A 40 -2.34 8.48 -4.13
CA THR A 40 -2.63 9.90 -4.40
C THR A 40 -4.13 10.18 -4.24
N GLY A 41 -4.46 11.44 -3.93
CA GLY A 41 -5.84 11.92 -3.78
C GLY A 41 -5.96 13.16 -2.89
N HIS A 42 -7.13 13.40 -2.32
CA HIS A 42 -7.34 14.47 -1.32
C HIS A 42 -6.85 14.04 0.08
N LEU A 43 -5.65 13.47 0.16
CA LEU A 43 -5.10 12.82 1.36
C LEU A 43 -4.59 13.80 2.43
N ILE A 44 -5.12 15.02 2.57
CA ILE A 44 -4.58 15.97 3.58
C ILE A 44 -4.69 15.37 4.99
N TYR A 45 -5.79 14.65 5.24
CA TYR A 45 -6.00 13.81 6.40
C TYR A 45 -6.86 12.61 5.99
N SER A 46 -6.34 11.40 6.16
CA SER A 46 -7.07 10.19 5.79
C SER A 46 -6.68 8.97 6.61
N THR A 47 -7.66 8.14 6.97
CA THR A 47 -7.41 6.76 7.40
C THR A 47 -7.60 5.84 6.21
N ILE A 48 -6.54 5.13 5.84
CA ILE A 48 -6.50 4.19 4.71
C ILE A 48 -6.48 2.78 5.28
N GLU A 49 -7.38 1.92 4.85
CA GLU A 49 -7.29 0.48 5.09
C GLU A 49 -6.50 -0.18 3.98
N LEU A 50 -5.54 -1.03 4.36
CA LEU A 50 -4.64 -1.75 3.47
C LEU A 50 -4.76 -3.25 3.70
N ILE A 51 -4.94 -4.00 2.62
CA ILE A 51 -4.90 -5.46 2.61
C ILE A 51 -3.83 -5.88 1.61
N ALA A 52 -2.77 -6.51 2.08
CA ALA A 52 -1.80 -7.18 1.23
C ALA A 52 -2.05 -8.69 1.31
N ASN A 53 -2.27 -9.34 0.17
CA ASN A 53 -2.44 -10.78 0.09
C ASN A 53 -1.42 -11.39 -0.89
N THR A 54 -1.06 -12.64 -0.66
CA THR A 54 -0.25 -13.44 -1.58
C THR A 54 -1.12 -14.51 -2.21
N ASP A 55 -0.71 -15.02 -3.38
CA ASP A 55 -1.39 -16.13 -4.07
C ASP A 55 -1.41 -17.44 -3.27
N ASP A 56 -0.38 -17.68 -2.46
CA ASP A 56 -0.32 -18.80 -1.51
C ASP A 56 -1.21 -18.61 -0.25
N GLY A 57 -1.97 -17.52 -0.18
CA GLY A 57 -3.02 -17.31 0.82
C GLY A 57 -2.56 -16.70 2.16
N ARG A 58 -1.34 -16.17 2.22
CA ARG A 58 -0.87 -15.31 3.33
C ARG A 58 -1.46 -13.91 3.20
N MET A 59 -1.58 -13.21 4.32
CA MET A 59 -2.25 -11.91 4.34
C MET A 59 -1.75 -11.00 5.47
N LEU A 60 -1.63 -9.71 5.16
CA LEU A 60 -1.50 -8.63 6.11
C LEU A 60 -2.67 -7.66 5.90
N TRP A 61 -3.34 -7.30 6.98
CA TRP A 61 -4.39 -6.29 6.99
C TRP A 61 -4.08 -5.28 8.08
N CYS A 62 -3.97 -4.01 7.71
CA CYS A 62 -3.77 -2.91 8.62
C CYS A 62 -4.57 -1.68 8.18
N THR A 63 -4.70 -0.70 9.08
CA THR A 63 -5.13 0.65 8.74
C THR A 63 -3.99 1.60 9.00
N VAL A 64 -3.86 2.64 8.20
CA VAL A 64 -2.84 3.68 8.33
C VAL A 64 -3.53 5.04 8.37
N THR A 65 -3.34 5.79 9.45
CA THR A 65 -3.85 7.17 9.53
C THR A 65 -2.75 8.13 9.11
N TYR A 66 -2.95 8.78 7.96
CA TYR A 66 -2.04 9.75 7.37
C TYR A 66 -2.50 11.19 7.65
N SER A 67 -1.52 12.06 7.88
CA SER A 67 -1.68 13.50 7.90
C SER A 67 -0.50 14.10 7.13
N GLY A 68 -0.79 14.93 6.13
CA GLY A 68 0.23 15.59 5.32
C GLY A 68 0.99 16.69 6.06
N TYR A 69 0.57 17.05 7.27
CA TYR A 69 1.23 18.09 8.05
C TYR A 69 2.54 17.60 8.67
N THR A 70 3.60 18.40 8.49
CA THR A 70 4.93 18.15 9.08
C THR A 70 4.83 17.86 10.58
N GLY A 71 5.52 16.82 11.05
CA GLY A 71 5.50 16.40 12.45
C GLY A 71 4.32 15.50 12.84
N SER A 72 3.36 15.25 11.96
CA SER A 72 2.26 14.31 12.25
C SER A 72 2.75 12.86 12.19
N PRO A 73 2.60 12.07 13.26
CA PRO A 73 2.91 10.65 13.20
C PRO A 73 1.88 9.95 12.34
N ILE A 74 2.33 9.14 11.40
CA ILE A 74 1.47 8.10 10.82
C ILE A 74 1.45 6.95 11.81
N LYS A 75 0.25 6.52 12.20
CA LYS A 75 0.09 5.35 13.07
C LYS A 75 -0.58 4.24 12.27
N PRO A 76 0.18 3.24 11.80
CA PRO A 76 -0.41 2.02 11.31
C PRO A 76 -0.93 1.19 12.49
N ALA A 77 -2.15 0.69 12.37
CA ALA A 77 -2.74 -0.26 13.31
C ALA A 77 -2.91 -1.60 12.60
N LEU A 78 -2.27 -2.65 13.13
CA LEU A 78 -2.42 -4.00 12.61
C LEU A 78 -3.83 -4.52 12.96
N ILE A 79 -4.56 -4.99 11.95
CA ILE A 79 -5.86 -5.64 12.13
C ILE A 79 -5.70 -7.15 12.10
N LYS A 80 -4.93 -7.68 11.14
CA LYS A 80 -4.70 -9.12 11.00
C LYS A 80 -3.38 -9.43 10.32
N ASN A 81 -2.64 -10.40 10.85
CA ASN A 81 -1.49 -11.01 10.18
C ASN A 81 -1.74 -12.52 10.09
N LYS A 82 -1.84 -13.03 8.88
CA LYS A 82 -1.96 -14.46 8.56
C LYS A 82 -0.67 -14.89 7.89
N ASN A 83 0.36 -15.14 8.70
CA ASN A 83 1.67 -15.63 8.27
C ASN A 83 2.24 -14.85 7.08
N PHE A 84 2.13 -13.51 7.06
CA PHE A 84 2.50 -12.72 5.87
C PHE A 84 3.96 -12.88 5.44
N SER A 85 4.86 -13.16 6.40
CA SER A 85 6.31 -13.39 6.19
C SER A 85 7.05 -12.24 5.48
N GLY A 86 6.44 -11.06 5.43
CA GLY A 86 6.94 -9.86 4.78
C GLY A 86 6.72 -8.61 5.64
N TYR A 87 6.89 -7.43 5.06
CA TYR A 87 6.68 -6.17 5.75
C TYR A 87 6.06 -5.11 4.84
N ILE A 88 5.45 -4.12 5.50
CA ILE A 88 4.97 -2.89 4.88
C ILE A 88 5.67 -1.72 5.56
N LYS A 89 6.20 -0.79 4.79
CA LYS A 89 6.81 0.46 5.27
C LYS A 89 6.12 1.64 4.63
N PHE A 90 6.05 2.74 5.37
CA PHE A 90 5.40 3.97 4.94
C PHE A 90 6.43 5.07 4.79
N PHE A 91 6.27 5.88 3.77
CA PHE A 91 7.16 7.00 3.47
C PHE A 91 6.38 8.23 3.03
N ARG A 92 7.00 9.39 3.17
CA ARG A 92 6.55 10.66 2.58
C ARG A 92 7.68 11.30 1.79
N LYS A 93 7.32 12.18 0.87
CA LYS A 93 8.26 13.04 0.15
C LYS A 93 8.21 14.44 0.73
N GLU A 94 9.38 15.06 0.94
CA GLU A 94 9.47 16.43 1.45
C GLU A 94 8.68 17.40 0.54
N GLY A 95 7.84 18.25 1.13
CA GLY A 95 6.98 19.19 0.39
C GLY A 95 5.70 18.60 -0.22
N GLU A 96 5.50 17.28 -0.17
CA GLU A 96 4.33 16.59 -0.71
C GLU A 96 3.34 16.21 0.41
N VAL A 97 2.17 16.85 0.42
CA VAL A 97 1.16 16.71 1.49
C VAL A 97 -0.08 15.90 1.09
N ARG A 98 -0.14 15.42 -0.15
CA ARG A 98 -1.30 14.73 -0.73
C ARG A 98 -0.98 13.31 -1.21
N SER A 99 0.20 12.82 -0.86
CA SER A 99 0.67 11.50 -1.28
C SER A 99 1.31 10.77 -0.11
N ILE A 100 1.04 9.47 -0.02
CA ILE A 100 1.76 8.54 0.84
C ILE A 100 2.43 7.49 -0.03
N TYR A 101 3.66 7.16 0.31
CA TYR A 101 4.44 6.13 -0.36
C TYR A 101 4.46 4.87 0.51
N ILE A 102 4.32 3.72 -0.12
CA ILE A 102 4.24 2.43 0.58
C ILE A 102 5.22 1.46 -0.06
N GLN A 103 6.18 0.97 0.72
CA GLN A 103 7.01 -0.14 0.29
C GLN A 103 6.42 -1.44 0.82
N LEU A 104 6.17 -2.38 -0.09
CA LEU A 104 5.67 -3.71 0.23
C LEU A 104 6.73 -4.77 -0.09
N PHE A 105 7.01 -5.61 0.89
CA PHE A 105 7.80 -6.83 0.75
C PHE A 105 6.99 -8.02 1.22
N THR A 106 6.90 -9.08 0.43
CA THR A 106 6.07 -10.25 0.77
C THR A 106 6.79 -11.58 0.67
N GLY A 107 8.00 -11.62 0.12
CA GLY A 107 8.68 -12.88 -0.20
C GLY A 107 7.82 -13.83 -1.04
N SER A 108 6.84 -13.32 -1.79
CA SER A 108 6.01 -14.09 -2.73
C SER A 108 6.24 -13.60 -4.15
N ASN A 109 6.03 -14.50 -5.11
CA ASN A 109 6.03 -14.17 -6.54
C ASN A 109 4.75 -13.47 -6.98
N VAL A 110 3.65 -13.57 -6.25
CA VAL A 110 2.40 -12.86 -6.59
C VAL A 110 1.85 -12.25 -5.31
N THR A 111 1.54 -10.97 -5.36
CA THR A 111 1.01 -10.22 -4.23
C THR A 111 0.00 -9.21 -4.73
N SER A 112 -1.15 -9.05 -4.10
CA SER A 112 -2.01 -7.90 -4.38
C SER A 112 -2.07 -6.97 -3.19
N LEU A 113 -2.15 -5.67 -3.48
CA LEU A 113 -2.39 -4.61 -2.52
C LEU A 113 -3.76 -3.99 -2.82
N PHE A 114 -4.64 -4.09 -1.84
CA PHE A 114 -5.93 -3.41 -1.83
C PHE A 114 -5.82 -2.26 -0.86
N ALA A 115 -6.30 -1.09 -1.26
CA ALA A 115 -6.33 0.08 -0.43
C ALA A 115 -7.71 0.74 -0.53
N ARG A 116 -8.22 1.27 0.59
CA ARG A 116 -9.40 2.14 0.58
C ARG A 116 -9.26 3.26 1.58
N ASP A 117 -9.74 4.45 1.23
CA ASP A 117 -9.95 5.51 2.20
C ASP A 117 -11.24 5.21 2.98
N ILE A 118 -11.12 5.06 4.30
CA ILE A 118 -12.26 4.84 5.22
C ILE A 118 -12.66 6.11 5.97
N THR A 119 -12.01 7.23 5.66
CA THR A 119 -12.49 8.56 6.06
C THR A 119 -13.74 8.88 5.26
N ALA A 120 -14.71 9.57 5.86
CA ALA A 120 -16.09 9.76 5.37
C ALA A 120 -16.26 10.25 3.90
N ASN A 121 -15.18 10.65 3.23
CA ASN A 121 -15.18 11.22 1.88
C ASN A 121 -14.73 10.24 0.77
N PHE A 122 -14.33 8.99 1.07
CA PHE A 122 -13.88 7.99 0.08
C PHE A 122 -12.97 8.56 -1.01
N SER A 123 -11.99 9.38 -0.60
CA SER A 123 -11.33 10.35 -1.48
C SER A 123 -10.09 9.81 -2.20
N MET A 124 -9.79 8.53 -1.99
CA MET A 124 -8.66 7.87 -2.64
C MET A 124 -8.90 7.76 -4.14
N SER A 125 -8.03 8.43 -4.91
CA SER A 125 -8.22 8.56 -6.36
C SER A 125 -7.46 7.47 -7.11
N VAL A 126 -6.21 7.19 -6.73
CA VAL A 126 -5.32 6.26 -7.45
C VAL A 126 -4.31 5.60 -6.52
N VAL A 127 -4.04 4.31 -6.74
CA VAL A 127 -2.85 3.61 -6.26
C VAL A 127 -1.98 3.31 -7.49
N GLU A 128 -0.79 3.89 -7.54
CA GLU A 128 0.16 3.74 -8.63
C GLU A 128 1.48 3.10 -8.17
N SER A 129 2.17 2.42 -9.08
CA SER A 129 3.58 2.07 -8.84
C SER A 129 4.42 3.33 -8.83
N SER A 130 5.46 3.32 -8.03
CA SER A 130 6.43 4.40 -7.93
C SER A 130 7.83 3.84 -8.14
N ASP A 131 8.66 4.59 -8.85
CA ASP A 131 10.10 4.30 -9.01
C ASP A 131 10.96 5.04 -7.97
N GLU A 132 10.33 5.81 -7.06
CA GLU A 132 11.02 6.49 -5.95
C GLU A 132 11.76 5.49 -5.06
N SER A 133 13.02 5.79 -4.76
CA SER A 133 13.84 4.96 -3.88
C SER A 133 13.56 5.28 -2.41
N PRO A 134 13.61 4.30 -1.48
CA PRO A 134 13.42 4.56 -0.05
C PRO A 134 14.34 5.63 0.52
N GLU A 135 15.56 5.74 0.00
CA GLU A 135 16.59 6.70 0.44
C GLU A 135 16.26 8.15 0.03
N SER A 136 15.45 8.32 -1.02
CA SER A 136 14.95 9.63 -1.46
C SER A 136 13.72 10.10 -0.69
N LEU A 137 13.19 9.26 0.20
CA LEU A 137 11.97 9.49 0.94
C LEU A 137 12.24 9.49 2.45
N ILE A 138 11.31 10.08 3.20
CA ILE A 138 11.36 10.09 4.66
C ILE A 138 10.54 8.90 5.15
N GLU A 139 11.20 7.89 5.73
CA GLU A 139 10.53 6.74 6.36
C GLU A 139 9.71 7.19 7.56
N ILE A 140 8.54 6.59 7.71
CA ILE A 140 7.58 6.91 8.76
C ILE A 140 7.43 5.68 9.65
N PRO A 141 7.85 5.76 10.92
CA PRO A 141 7.93 4.61 11.79
C PRO A 141 6.54 4.05 12.10
N MET A 142 6.43 2.72 12.13
CA MET A 142 5.27 2.04 12.70
C MET A 142 5.42 2.01 14.22
N SER A 143 4.44 2.56 14.96
CA SER A 143 4.38 2.52 16.42
C SER A 143 3.69 1.25 16.94
#